data_AF-A0A948YT69-F1
#
_entry.id   AF-A0A948YT69-F1
#
_cell.length_a   1.000
_cell.length_b   1.000
_cell.length_c   1.000
_cell.angle_alpha   90.00
_cell.angle_beta   90.00
_cell.angle_gamma   90.00
#
_symmetry.space_group_name_H-M   'P 1'
#
loop_
_entity.id
_entity.type
_entity.pdbx_description
1 polymer ?
#
loop_
_entity_poly.entity_id
_entity_poly.type
_entity_poly.pdbx_seq_one_letter_code
_entity_poly.pdbx_strand_id
1 'polypeptide(L)'
;MSDNLYNKQDWNRFILENNGSFLQSWEWGEFQEGFGKRVLRFKVAGPPSSAGADFGEAMQAQFIANKLPGVNKFYWHCPRGPVTANSEEQIANSELQGIIDIIKKSAGKEVIFFRLGPEATIEQLPIGQLNNSGF
;
A
#
# COMPACT_ATOMS: atom_id res chain seq x y z
N MET A 1 -11.48 -14.74 11.92
CA MET A 1 -12.12 -13.83 10.95
C MET A 1 -10.98 -13.06 10.30
N SER A 2 -10.59 -13.19 9.03
CA SER A 2 -11.24 -13.67 7.80
C SER A 2 -10.16 -14.14 6.81
N ASP A 3 -9.85 -15.44 6.74
CA ASP A 3 -8.77 -15.94 5.86
C ASP A 3 -9.23 -16.29 4.44
N ASN A 4 -10.47 -15.96 4.06
CA ASN A 4 -11.07 -16.42 2.79
C ASN A 4 -11.45 -15.28 1.81
N LEU A 5 -10.96 -14.05 2.03
CA LEU A 5 -11.24 -12.88 1.17
C LEU A 5 -10.10 -12.56 0.19
N TYR A 6 -8.93 -13.18 0.37
CA TYR A 6 -7.76 -12.90 -0.44
C TYR A 6 -7.21 -14.20 -1.03
N ASN A 7 -7.18 -14.27 -2.36
CA ASN A 7 -6.47 -15.31 -3.09
C ASN A 7 -5.05 -14.80 -3.38
N LYS A 8 -4.04 -15.59 -3.00
CA LYS A 8 -2.62 -15.30 -3.22
C LYS A 8 -2.28 -15.02 -4.69
N GLN A 9 -2.85 -15.80 -5.60
CA GLN A 9 -2.62 -15.68 -7.04
C GLN A 9 -3.21 -14.37 -7.57
N ASP A 10 -4.44 -14.03 -7.17
CA ASP A 10 -5.09 -12.78 -7.59
C ASP A 10 -4.38 -11.55 -7.01
N TRP A 11 -3.93 -11.63 -5.75
CA TRP A 11 -3.11 -10.59 -5.11
C TRP A 11 -1.83 -10.35 -5.92
N ASN A 12 -1.02 -11.39 -6.11
CA ASN A 12 0.26 -11.26 -6.80
C ASN A 12 0.09 -10.86 -8.28
N ARG A 13 -0.97 -11.34 -8.94
CA ARG A 13 -1.29 -10.91 -10.31
C ARG A 13 -1.53 -9.41 -10.36
N PHE A 14 -2.35 -8.86 -9.47
CA PHE A 14 -2.60 -7.42 -9.40
C PHE A 14 -1.30 -6.63 -9.15
N ILE A 15 -0.46 -7.08 -8.21
CA ILE A 15 0.82 -6.43 -7.94
C ILE A 15 1.71 -6.42 -9.19
N LEU A 16 1.81 -7.55 -9.90
CA LEU A 16 2.65 -7.66 -11.11
C LEU A 16 2.11 -6.82 -12.27
N GLU A 17 0.81 -6.90 -12.56
CA GLU A 17 0.17 -6.16 -13.66
C GLU A 17 0.26 -4.64 -13.49
N ASN A 18 0.40 -4.16 -12.26
CA ASN A 18 0.46 -2.74 -11.93
C ASN A 18 1.86 -2.27 -11.49
N ASN A 19 2.91 -2.99 -11.91
CA ASN A 19 4.31 -2.65 -11.62
C ASN A 19 4.59 -2.43 -10.13
N GLY A 20 3.87 -3.13 -9.26
CA GLY A 20 4.02 -3.05 -7.82
C GLY A 20 5.31 -3.71 -7.33
N SER A 21 5.82 -3.19 -6.21
CA SER A 21 7.03 -3.72 -5.60
C SER A 21 6.85 -5.14 -5.05
N PHE A 22 7.91 -5.95 -5.08
CA PHE A 22 7.95 -7.25 -4.39
C PHE A 22 7.58 -7.14 -2.90
N LEU A 23 7.85 -5.99 -2.25
CA LEU A 23 7.48 -5.77 -0.84
C LEU A 23 5.96 -5.71 -0.61
N GLN A 24 5.17 -5.62 -1.68
CA GLN A 24 3.71 -5.70 -1.66
C GLN A 24 3.19 -7.10 -2.06
N SER A 25 4.07 -8.06 -2.40
CA SER A 25 3.69 -9.44 -2.72
C SER A 25 3.22 -10.23 -1.49
N TRP A 26 2.47 -11.30 -1.75
CA TRP A 26 2.01 -12.22 -0.72
C TRP A 26 3.17 -12.87 0.05
N GLU A 27 4.18 -13.36 -0.68
CA GLU A 27 5.37 -14.03 -0.15
C GLU A 27 6.16 -13.13 0.79
N TRP A 28 6.25 -11.84 0.48
CA TRP A 28 6.90 -10.89 1.40
C TRP A 28 6.13 -10.79 2.73
N GLY A 29 4.81 -10.86 2.67
CA GLY A 29 3.98 -10.92 3.87
C GLY A 29 4.25 -12.19 4.68
N GLU A 30 4.24 -13.36 4.04
CA GLU A 30 4.55 -14.65 4.69
C GLU A 30 5.94 -14.62 5.34
N PHE A 31 6.92 -14.02 4.66
CA PHE A 31 8.26 -13.82 5.20
C PHE A 31 8.24 -12.95 6.47
N GLN A 32 7.49 -11.85 6.50
CA GLN A 32 7.38 -10.98 7.68
C GLN A 32 6.64 -11.67 8.84
N GLU A 33 5.62 -12.47 8.55
CA GLU A 33 4.91 -13.29 9.53
C GLU A 33 5.85 -14.32 10.17
N GLY A 34 6.81 -14.86 9.41
CA GLY A 34 7.89 -15.71 9.93
C GLY A 34 8.76 -15.05 11.01
N PHE A 35 8.84 -13.72 11.04
CA PHE A 35 9.49 -12.93 12.11
C PHE A 35 8.53 -12.50 13.22
N GLY A 36 7.33 -13.08 13.28
CA GLY A 36 6.32 -12.76 14.29
C GLY A 36 5.64 -11.41 14.08
N LYS A 37 5.75 -10.81 12.89
CA LYS A 37 5.02 -9.58 12.58
C LYS A 37 3.60 -9.90 12.13
N ARG A 38 2.68 -8.98 12.41
CA ARG A 38 1.33 -9.04 11.86
C ARG A 38 1.29 -8.35 10.50
N VAL A 39 0.83 -9.07 9.49
CA VAL A 39 0.58 -8.54 8.15
C VAL A 39 -0.91 -8.22 7.98
N LEU A 40 -1.19 -7.11 7.31
CA LEU A 40 -2.53 -6.62 7.02
C LEU A 40 -2.60 -6.37 5.52
N ARG A 41 -3.65 -6.90 4.89
CA ARG A 41 -3.89 -6.74 3.45
C ARG A 41 -5.21 -6.03 3.25
N PHE A 42 -5.22 -5.01 2.40
CA PHE A 42 -6.40 -4.21 2.09
C PHE A 42 -6.57 -4.08 0.58
N LYS A 43 -7.82 -4.16 0.13
CA LYS A 43 -8.25 -3.90 -1.25
C LYS A 43 -9.21 -2.72 -1.28
N VAL A 44 -9.07 -1.84 -2.27
CA VAL A 44 -10.04 -0.80 -2.60
C VAL A 44 -10.70 -1.19 -3.91
N ALA A 45 -12.02 -1.32 -3.92
CA ALA A 45 -12.79 -1.56 -5.14
C ALA A 45 -12.73 -0.32 -6.04
N GLY A 46 -12.67 -0.54 -7.35
CA GLY A 46 -12.67 0.53 -8.33
C GLY A 46 -14.04 1.19 -8.51
N PRO A 47 -14.08 2.31 -9.24
CA PRO A 47 -15.34 2.97 -9.55
C PRO A 47 -16.25 2.04 -10.38
N PRO A 48 -17.58 2.27 -10.34
CA PRO A 48 -18.52 1.53 -11.16
C PRO A 48 -18.10 1.59 -12.63
N SER A 49 -18.02 0.45 -13.31
CA SER A 49 -17.92 0.43 -14.76
C SER A 49 -19.27 0.87 -15.35
N SER A 50 -19.23 1.64 -16.44
CA SER A 50 -20.42 2.03 -17.20
C SER A 50 -21.16 0.84 -17.85
N ALA A 51 -20.56 -0.36 -17.82
CA ALA A 51 -21.09 -1.58 -18.39
C ALA A 51 -21.83 -2.49 -17.38
N GLY A 52 -21.95 -2.08 -16.11
CA GLY A 52 -22.72 -2.83 -15.11
C GLY A 52 -22.09 -4.15 -14.63
N ALA A 53 -20.82 -4.41 -14.96
CA ALA A 53 -20.03 -5.53 -14.46
C ALA A 53 -18.96 -5.07 -13.46
N ASP A 54 -18.49 -6.01 -12.64
CA ASP A 54 -17.65 -5.89 -11.44
C ASP A 54 -16.76 -4.64 -11.35
N PHE A 55 -16.80 -4.04 -10.14
CA PHE A 55 -15.91 -2.98 -9.68
C PHE A 55 -14.49 -3.55 -9.55
N GLY A 56 -13.77 -3.68 -10.67
CA GLY A 56 -12.38 -4.18 -10.67
C GLY A 56 -11.54 -3.51 -9.59
N GLU A 57 -10.51 -4.18 -9.10
CA GLU A 57 -9.71 -3.68 -7.97
C GLU A 57 -8.96 -2.39 -8.37
N ALA A 58 -9.12 -1.30 -7.63
CA ALA A 58 -8.40 -0.05 -7.90
C ALA A 58 -7.08 0.05 -7.15
N MET A 59 -6.98 -0.58 -5.97
CA MET A 59 -5.78 -0.50 -5.15
C MET A 59 -5.62 -1.72 -4.25
N GLN A 60 -4.37 -2.14 -4.07
CA GLN A 60 -3.96 -3.10 -3.06
C GLN A 60 -2.88 -2.50 -2.15
N ALA A 61 -2.95 -2.83 -0.86
CA ALA A 61 -1.95 -2.36 0.10
C ALA A 61 -1.66 -3.43 1.16
N GLN A 62 -0.39 -3.82 1.25
CA GLN A 62 0.14 -4.69 2.28
C GLN A 62 0.87 -3.85 3.33
N PHE A 63 0.36 -3.90 4.56
CA PHE A 63 0.95 -3.27 5.73
C PHE A 63 1.60 -4.30 6.65
N ILE A 64 2.70 -3.89 7.27
CA ILE A 64 3.37 -4.59 8.34
C ILE A 64 3.12 -3.80 9.62
N ALA A 65 2.49 -4.42 10.62
CA ALA A 65 2.34 -3.81 11.93
C ALA A 65 3.64 -3.96 12.73
N ASN A 66 4.23 -2.84 13.12
CA ASN A 66 5.48 -2.79 13.88
C ASN A 66 5.18 -2.26 15.28
N LYS A 67 5.61 -3.01 16.30
CA LYS A 67 5.52 -2.57 17.69
C LYS A 67 6.55 -1.49 17.97
N LEU A 68 6.15 -0.47 18.71
CA LEU A 68 7.07 0.59 19.15
C LEU A 68 7.84 0.14 20.40
N PRO A 69 9.17 0.36 20.46
CA PRO A 69 9.96 0.05 21.65
C PRO A 69 9.44 0.80 22.88
N GLY A 70 9.38 0.10 24.03
CA GLY A 70 9.04 0.71 25.32
C GLY A 70 7.56 1.04 25.55
N VAL A 71 6.66 0.82 24.58
CA VAL A 71 5.22 1.07 24.74
C VAL A 71 4.39 -0.07 24.13
N ASN A 72 3.14 -0.22 24.59
CA ASN A 72 2.19 -1.15 23.96
C ASN A 72 1.41 -0.46 22.82
N LYS A 73 2.15 0.11 21.86
CA LYS A 73 1.62 0.83 20.71
C LYS A 73 2.28 0.33 19.42
N PHE A 74 1.62 0.57 18.30
CA PHE A 74 2.03 0.11 16.98
C PHE A 74 2.03 1.24 15.97
N TYR A 75 2.83 1.08 14.92
CA TYR A 75 2.64 1.78 13.66
C TYR A 75 2.50 0.78 12.51
N TRP A 76 1.71 1.13 11.50
CA TRP A 76 1.55 0.30 10.31
C TRP A 76 2.40 0.87 9.18
N HIS A 77 3.18 0.02 8.53
CA HIS A 77 4.07 0.42 7.44
C HIS A 77 3.68 -0.29 6.15
N CYS A 78 3.36 0.47 5.09
CA CYS A 78 3.13 -0.03 3.74
C CYS A 78 4.39 0.23 2.90
N PRO A 79 5.35 -0.71 2.86
CA PRO A 79 6.60 -0.49 2.14
C PRO A 79 6.36 -0.49 0.63
N ARG A 80 6.77 0.58 -0.07
CA ARG A 80 6.66 0.68 -1.53
C ARG A 80 5.20 0.57 -2.04
N GLY A 81 4.24 0.98 -1.21
CA GLY A 81 2.82 0.93 -1.52
C GLY A 81 2.06 2.14 -1.00
N PRO A 82 0.75 2.23 -1.30
CA PRO A 82 -0.06 1.19 -1.95
C PRO A 82 0.24 1.01 -3.45
N VAL A 83 -0.25 -0.07 -4.05
CA VAL A 83 -0.20 -0.34 -5.49
C VAL A 83 -1.54 0.00 -6.10
N THR A 84 -1.54 0.80 -7.16
CA THR A 84 -2.73 1.35 -7.83
C THR A 84 -2.90 0.77 -9.22
N ALA A 85 -4.15 0.50 -9.59
CA ALA A 85 -4.48 0.03 -10.93
C ALA A 85 -4.14 1.11 -11.98
N ASN A 86 -3.45 0.73 -13.06
CA ASN A 86 -3.13 1.60 -14.20
C ASN A 86 -2.38 2.92 -13.85
N SER A 87 -1.63 2.98 -12.76
CA SER A 87 -0.83 4.17 -12.44
C SER A 87 0.55 4.09 -13.10
N GLU A 88 0.75 4.82 -14.19
CA GLU A 88 2.11 5.09 -14.73
C GLU A 88 2.78 6.29 -14.04
N GLU A 89 2.02 7.07 -13.25
CA GLU A 89 2.44 8.33 -12.64
C GLU A 89 2.37 8.30 -11.09
N GLN A 90 2.87 9.38 -10.47
CA GLN A 90 2.78 9.60 -9.03
C GLN A 90 1.31 9.55 -8.58
N ILE A 91 1.02 8.70 -7.58
CA ILE A 91 -0.32 8.55 -7.00
C ILE A 91 -0.79 9.90 -6.45
N ALA A 92 -1.91 10.41 -6.96
CA ALA A 92 -2.48 11.65 -6.47
C ALA A 92 -3.04 11.46 -5.05
N ASN A 93 -2.96 12.49 -4.21
CA ASN A 93 -3.47 12.42 -2.83
C ASN A 93 -4.95 12.00 -2.74
N SER A 94 -5.77 12.36 -3.74
CA SER A 94 -7.18 11.96 -3.82
C SER A 94 -7.37 10.45 -4.00
N GLU A 95 -6.44 9.77 -4.66
CA GLU A 95 -6.50 8.33 -4.92
C GLU A 95 -6.20 7.53 -3.65
N LEU A 96 -5.42 8.10 -2.73
CA LEU A 96 -5.12 7.49 -1.42
C LEU A 96 -6.29 7.55 -0.44
N GLN A 97 -7.34 8.34 -0.72
CA GLN A 97 -8.42 8.53 0.25
C GLN A 97 -9.14 7.21 0.58
N GLY A 98 -9.38 6.36 -0.42
CA GLY A 98 -10.04 5.07 -0.21
C GLY A 98 -9.27 4.16 0.75
N ILE A 99 -7.94 4.07 0.61
CA ILE A 99 -7.14 3.25 1.51
C ILE A 99 -7.02 3.88 2.90
N ILE A 100 -6.91 5.21 2.98
CA ILE A 100 -6.88 5.94 4.26
C ILE A 100 -8.16 5.67 5.06
N ASP A 101 -9.32 5.66 4.41
CA ASP A 101 -10.59 5.40 5.06
C ASP A 101 -10.70 3.97 5.58
N ILE A 102 -10.22 2.98 4.81
CA ILE A 102 -10.15 1.59 5.27
C ILE A 102 -9.22 1.46 6.48
N ILE A 103 -8.05 2.10 6.45
CA ILE A 103 -7.09 2.09 7.56
C ILE A 103 -7.73 2.71 8.81
N LYS A 104 -8.34 3.88 8.69
CA LYS A 104 -8.99 4.56 9.83
C LYS A 104 -10.11 3.73 10.46
N LYS A 105 -10.86 2.97 9.65
CA LYS A 105 -11.89 2.05 10.13
C LYS A 105 -11.31 0.79 10.79
N SER A 106 -10.17 0.33 10.30
CA SER A 106 -9.54 -0.92 10.74
C SER A 106 -8.58 -0.75 11.92
N ALA A 107 -8.00 0.44 12.09
CA ALA A 107 -7.00 0.74 13.10
C ALA A 107 -7.65 0.86 14.49
N GLY A 108 -7.14 0.08 15.44
CA GLY A 108 -7.49 0.22 16.85
C GLY A 108 -6.75 1.39 17.53
N LYS A 109 -7.11 1.68 18.79
CA LYS A 109 -6.51 2.76 19.60
C LYS A 109 -5.02 2.56 19.92
N GLU A 110 -4.51 1.35 19.67
CA GLU A 110 -3.11 0.98 19.82
C GLU A 110 -2.23 1.43 18.64
N VAL A 111 -2.83 1.73 17.48
CA VAL A 111 -2.12 2.21 16.29
C VAL A 111 -2.01 3.73 16.37
N ILE A 112 -0.80 4.25 16.37
CA ILE A 112 -0.58 5.70 16.55
C ILE A 112 -0.39 6.46 15.23
N PHE A 113 0.15 5.81 14.20
CA PHE A 113 0.24 6.34 12.85
C PHE A 113 0.42 5.20 11.84
N PHE A 114 0.28 5.52 10.56
CA PHE A 114 0.66 4.65 9.45
C PHE A 114 1.59 5.41 8.50
N ARG A 115 2.48 4.66 7.82
CA ARG A 115 3.41 5.18 6.82
C ARG A 115 3.11 4.53 5.49
N LEU A 116 2.85 5.36 4.49
CA LEU A 116 2.82 4.99 3.08
C LEU A 116 4.15 5.39 2.45
N GLY A 117 4.51 4.73 1.35
CA GLY A 117 5.68 5.10 0.58
C GLY A 117 5.56 4.53 -0.82
N PRO A 118 4.56 4.96 -1.62
CA PRO A 118 4.39 4.46 -2.97
C PRO A 118 5.64 4.75 -3.81
N GLU A 119 5.86 3.93 -4.82
CA GLU A 119 6.95 4.19 -5.76
C GLU A 119 6.65 5.48 -6.53
N ALA A 120 7.52 6.47 -6.38
CA ALA A 120 7.53 7.64 -7.24
C ALA A 120 8.63 7.43 -8.27
N THR A 121 8.28 7.49 -9.55
CA THR A 121 9.26 7.74 -10.59
C THR A 121 9.81 9.14 -10.33
N ILE A 122 11.05 9.22 -9.86
CA ILE A 122 11.78 10.48 -9.89
C ILE A 122 12.05 10.68 -11.38
N GLU A 123 11.29 11.56 -12.05
CA GLU A 123 11.75 12.12 -13.31
C GLU A 123 13.17 12.61 -13.05
N GLN A 124 14.14 12.07 -13.79
CA GLN A 124 15.50 12.56 -13.72
C GLN A 124 15.44 14.02 -14.12
N LEU A 125 15.40 14.93 -13.14
CA LEU A 125 15.60 16.34 -13.38
C LEU A 125 16.90 16.42 -14.19
N PRO A 126 16.90 17.09 -15.36
CA PRO A 126 18.08 17.16 -16.20
C PRO A 126 19.27 17.57 -15.32
N ILE A 127 20.32 16.75 -15.37
CA ILE A 127 21.56 16.94 -14.60
C ILE A 127 22.07 18.34 -14.93
N GLY A 128 21.78 19.31 -14.07
CA GLY A 128 22.03 20.73 -14.35
C GLY A 128 21.14 21.76 -13.63
N GLN A 129 20.00 21.37 -13.05
CA GLN A 129 19.11 22.31 -12.33
C GLN A 129 19.12 22.19 -10.79
N LEU A 130 20.22 21.72 -10.19
CA LEU A 130 20.46 21.98 -8.77
C LEU A 130 21.03 23.39 -8.62
N ASN A 131 20.16 24.39 -8.74
CA ASN A 131 20.51 25.74 -8.33
C ASN A 131 20.71 25.73 -6.81
N ASN A 132 21.96 25.99 -6.41
CA ASN A 132 22.33 26.41 -5.07
C ASN A 132 21.52 27.66 -4.68
N SER A 133 20.38 27.47 -4.03
CA SER A 133 19.89 28.42 -3.04
C SER A 133 20.24 27.84 -1.68
N GLY A 134 21.48 28.09 -1.25
CA GLY A 134 21.90 27.83 0.12
C GLY A 134 21.17 28.74 1.11
N PHE A 135 20.99 28.19 2.31
CA PHE A 135 20.67 28.80 3.61
C PHE A 135 19.44 29.71 3.72
#